data_AF-A0A2N8N2Z3-F1
#
_entry.id   AF-A0A2N8N2Z3-F1
#
_cell.length_a   1.000
_cell.length_b   1.000
_cell.length_c   1.000
_cell.angle_alpha   90.00
_cell.angle_beta   90.00
_cell.angle_gamma   90.00
#
_symmetry.space_group_name_H-M   'P 1'
#
loop_
_entity.id
_entity.type
_entity.pdbx_description
1 polymer ?
#
loop_
_entity_poly.entity_id
_entity_poly.type
_entity_poly.pdbx_seq_one_letter_code
_entity_poly.pdbx_strand_id
1 'polypeptide(L)'
;MTTPREVFDELSEGITAGRWEDLFALYAEDAVVENPQRPPVPARFEGRETLRKNFGGGINVRMSRADVLIHGTTDPEVIIAEYRNVGEALDTGKSFDIANIQLLRVRDGLIAHSRDYHDYLRLTAARDGLEDLEKSYETAEREITPVPPRPVSTADPKSPRGVFERLVHGVADGKWGELSALYAGKTHVTHPFLPGAKTLETREDLHEHFKFGEQHEVRFQVRDLVIHETLDPEVVIGEFDYQGTAGGSPEFRVSNIFVLRVRDGLIVESRDYADHLAVAAATGRLKELFALV
;
A
#
# COMPACT_ATOMS: atom_id res chain seq x y z
N MET A 1 -25.30 -16.26 -1.01
CA MET A 1 -24.85 -14.96 -0.45
C MET A 1 -23.68 -14.51 -1.32
N THR A 2 -23.65 -13.24 -1.70
CA THR A 2 -22.55 -12.68 -2.50
C THR A 2 -21.26 -12.73 -1.70
N THR A 3 -20.21 -13.29 -2.29
CA THR A 3 -18.88 -13.42 -1.67
C THR A 3 -18.10 -12.11 -1.78
N PRO A 4 -17.10 -11.86 -0.91
CA PRO A 4 -16.26 -10.66 -1.03
C PRO A 4 -15.59 -10.52 -2.41
N ARG A 5 -15.22 -11.66 -3.04
CA ARG A 5 -14.66 -11.67 -4.39
C ARG A 5 -15.65 -11.18 -5.44
N GLU A 6 -16.89 -11.66 -5.41
CA GLU A 6 -17.93 -11.22 -6.35
C GLU A 6 -18.21 -9.72 -6.18
N VAL A 7 -18.23 -9.21 -4.94
CA VAL A 7 -18.38 -7.77 -4.66
C VAL A 7 -17.20 -6.96 -5.21
N PHE A 8 -15.95 -7.43 -5.05
CA PHE A 8 -14.78 -6.78 -5.66
C PHE A 8 -14.86 -6.76 -7.18
N ASP A 9 -15.26 -7.87 -7.81
CA ASP A 9 -15.40 -7.94 -9.26
C ASP A 9 -16.48 -6.96 -9.77
N GLU A 10 -17.63 -6.89 -9.11
CA GLU A 10 -18.69 -5.93 -9.45
C GLU A 10 -18.24 -4.47 -9.27
N LEU A 11 -17.58 -4.15 -8.15
CA LEU A 11 -17.02 -2.83 -7.88
C LEU A 11 -16.02 -2.45 -8.98
N SER A 12 -15.08 -3.33 -9.28
CA SER A 12 -14.00 -3.04 -10.20
C SER A 12 -14.47 -2.92 -11.66
N GLU A 13 -15.41 -3.76 -12.07
CA GLU A 13 -16.08 -3.63 -13.38
C GLU A 13 -16.89 -2.34 -13.49
N GLY A 14 -17.59 -1.94 -12.41
CA GLY A 14 -18.32 -0.67 -12.40
C GLY A 14 -17.39 0.54 -12.50
N ILE A 15 -16.24 0.52 -11.81
CA ILE A 15 -15.21 1.57 -11.90
C ILE A 15 -14.67 1.68 -13.34
N THR A 16 -14.24 0.56 -13.92
CA THR A 16 -13.66 0.56 -15.28
C THR A 16 -14.66 0.89 -16.37
N ALA A 17 -15.96 0.63 -16.15
CA ALA A 17 -17.05 1.03 -17.03
C ALA A 17 -17.59 2.46 -16.78
N GLY A 18 -17.10 3.17 -15.77
CA GLY A 18 -17.54 4.51 -15.41
C GLY A 18 -18.96 4.59 -14.83
N ARG A 19 -19.49 3.50 -14.25
CA ARG A 19 -20.82 3.43 -13.65
C ARG A 19 -20.85 3.97 -12.22
N TRP A 20 -20.31 5.16 -12.00
CA TRP A 20 -19.99 5.71 -10.67
C TRP A 20 -21.19 5.77 -9.71
N GLU A 21 -22.36 6.18 -10.19
CA GLU A 21 -23.55 6.32 -9.35
C GLU A 21 -24.08 4.97 -8.82
N ASP A 22 -23.95 3.90 -9.61
CA ASP A 22 -24.40 2.55 -9.24
C ASP A 22 -23.48 1.93 -8.17
N LEU A 23 -22.19 2.30 -8.16
CA LEU A 23 -21.19 1.70 -7.27
C LEU A 23 -21.51 1.89 -5.79
N PHE A 24 -22.13 3.00 -5.41
CA PHE A 24 -22.40 3.28 -3.99
C PHE A 24 -23.44 2.33 -3.38
N ALA A 25 -24.23 1.62 -4.21
CA ALA A 25 -25.12 0.57 -3.72
C ALA A 25 -24.35 -0.64 -3.14
N LEU A 26 -23.08 -0.83 -3.54
CA LEU A 26 -22.21 -1.91 -3.05
C LEU A 26 -21.68 -1.65 -1.63
N TYR A 27 -21.72 -0.42 -1.15
CA TYR A 27 -21.19 -0.04 0.15
C TYR A 27 -22.28 -0.12 1.21
N ALA A 28 -21.99 -0.56 2.43
CA ALA A 28 -22.90 -0.45 3.58
C ALA A 28 -23.25 1.04 3.86
N GLU A 29 -24.35 1.29 4.57
CA GLU A 29 -24.77 2.68 4.89
C GLU A 29 -23.70 3.42 5.71
N ASP A 30 -23.05 2.70 6.63
CA ASP A 30 -21.98 3.14 7.52
C ASP A 30 -20.58 2.76 7.01
N ALA A 31 -20.45 2.44 5.71
CA ALA A 31 -19.18 2.00 5.14
C ALA A 31 -18.05 3.01 5.35
N VAL A 32 -16.86 2.49 5.58
CA VAL A 32 -15.64 3.29 5.73
C VAL A 32 -14.71 3.03 4.55
N VAL A 33 -14.20 4.09 3.93
CA VAL A 33 -13.12 4.00 2.93
C VAL A 33 -11.93 4.80 3.42
N GLU A 34 -10.76 4.17 3.43
CA GLU A 34 -9.50 4.80 3.79
C GLU A 34 -8.53 4.77 2.61
N ASN A 35 -7.81 5.86 2.41
CA ASN A 35 -6.72 5.96 1.45
C ASN A 35 -5.44 6.24 2.26
N PRO A 36 -4.70 5.20 2.68
CA PRO A 36 -3.65 5.35 3.68
C PRO A 36 -2.46 6.21 3.24
N GLN A 37 -2.28 6.42 1.93
CA GLN A 37 -1.17 7.16 1.31
C GLN A 37 -1.63 8.49 0.67
N ARG A 38 -2.90 8.87 0.85
CA ARG A 38 -3.47 10.10 0.29
C ARG A 38 -3.59 11.15 1.38
N PRO A 39 -3.08 12.38 1.17
CA PRO A 39 -3.30 13.52 2.07
C PRO A 39 -4.78 13.96 2.21
N PRO A 40 -5.22 14.45 3.40
CA PRO A 40 -4.53 14.37 4.69
C PRO A 40 -4.22 12.91 5.04
N VAL A 41 -3.08 12.59 5.64
CA VAL A 41 -2.63 11.19 5.74
C VAL A 41 -3.05 10.57 7.09
N PRO A 42 -3.97 9.58 7.12
CA PRO A 42 -4.70 8.96 6.00
C PRO A 42 -6.01 9.70 5.65
N ALA A 43 -6.41 9.70 4.38
CA ALA A 43 -7.69 10.28 3.98
C ALA A 43 -8.78 9.25 4.28
N ARG A 44 -9.84 9.68 4.97
CA ARG A 44 -10.88 8.79 5.50
C ARG A 44 -12.27 9.33 5.19
N PHE A 45 -13.15 8.45 4.74
CA PHE A 45 -14.52 8.77 4.34
C PHE A 45 -15.48 7.80 5.02
N GLU A 46 -16.49 8.33 5.72
CA GLU A 46 -17.45 7.54 6.48
C GLU A 46 -18.87 7.77 5.98
N GLY A 47 -19.56 6.67 5.70
CA GLY A 47 -20.93 6.62 5.26
C GLY A 47 -21.11 6.69 3.74
N ARG A 48 -22.07 5.92 3.23
CA ARG A 48 -22.37 5.80 1.79
C ARG A 48 -22.64 7.15 1.12
N GLU A 49 -23.37 8.04 1.78
CA GLU A 49 -23.66 9.38 1.26
C GLU A 49 -22.41 10.25 1.13
N THR A 50 -21.48 10.15 2.09
CA THR A 50 -20.17 10.82 2.02
C THR A 50 -19.37 10.30 0.83
N LEU A 51 -19.36 8.97 0.62
CA LEU A 51 -18.69 8.37 -0.53
C LEU A 51 -19.28 8.89 -1.84
N ARG A 52 -20.62 8.89 -1.98
CA ARG A 52 -21.29 9.42 -3.17
C ARG A 52 -20.92 10.87 -3.44
N LYS A 53 -20.94 11.71 -2.40
CA LYS A 53 -20.58 13.13 -2.52
C LYS A 53 -19.13 13.32 -3.00
N ASN A 54 -18.18 12.52 -2.51
CA ASN A 54 -16.75 12.70 -2.79
C ASN A 54 -16.31 12.01 -4.10
N PHE A 55 -16.97 10.93 -4.49
CA PHE A 55 -16.53 10.07 -5.60
C PHE A 55 -17.55 9.93 -6.73
N GLY A 56 -18.77 10.48 -6.61
CA GLY A 56 -19.84 10.30 -7.61
C GLY A 56 -19.51 10.88 -8.99
N GLY A 57 -18.68 11.93 -9.04
CA GLY A 57 -18.15 12.47 -10.30
C GLY A 57 -17.05 11.61 -10.94
N GLY A 58 -16.55 10.59 -10.22
CA GLY A 58 -15.47 9.74 -10.67
C GLY A 58 -14.17 10.49 -10.96
N ILE A 59 -13.34 9.86 -11.79
CA ILE A 59 -12.17 10.49 -12.41
C ILE A 59 -12.31 10.41 -13.93
N ASN A 60 -11.89 11.46 -14.65
CA ASN A 60 -12.04 11.54 -16.10
C ASN A 60 -10.94 10.74 -16.82
N VAL A 61 -11.05 9.42 -16.77
CA VAL A 61 -10.07 8.48 -17.34
C VAL A 61 -10.80 7.35 -18.06
N ARG A 62 -10.14 6.75 -19.04
CA ARG A 62 -10.53 5.46 -19.61
C ARG A 62 -9.49 4.43 -19.18
N MET A 63 -9.92 3.34 -18.56
CA MET A 63 -9.00 2.31 -18.07
C MET A 63 -9.58 0.91 -18.21
N SER A 64 -8.70 -0.08 -18.14
CA SER A 64 -9.04 -1.49 -18.01
C SER A 64 -8.22 -2.10 -16.88
N ARG A 65 -8.83 -3.04 -16.17
CA ARG A 65 -8.17 -3.82 -15.13
C ARG A 65 -7.32 -4.92 -15.77
N ALA A 66 -6.13 -5.14 -15.23
CA ALA A 66 -5.21 -6.20 -15.63
C ALA A 66 -4.58 -6.89 -14.40
N ASP A 67 -4.04 -8.09 -14.60
CA ASP A 67 -3.22 -8.82 -13.62
C ASP A 67 -3.84 -8.94 -12.22
N VAL A 68 -5.13 -9.30 -12.15
CA VAL A 68 -5.87 -9.43 -10.89
C VAL A 68 -5.45 -10.68 -10.13
N LEU A 69 -5.00 -10.49 -8.89
CA LEU A 69 -4.71 -11.53 -7.92
C LEU A 69 -5.52 -11.28 -6.64
N ILE A 70 -6.34 -12.25 -6.23
CA ILE A 70 -7.15 -12.17 -5.01
C ILE A 70 -6.57 -13.10 -3.95
N HIS A 71 -6.25 -12.53 -2.79
CA HIS A 71 -5.89 -13.26 -1.59
C HIS A 71 -7.11 -13.38 -0.69
N GLY A 72 -7.62 -14.61 -0.56
CA GLY A 72 -8.55 -14.93 0.53
C GLY A 72 -7.80 -14.94 1.86
N THR A 73 -8.43 -14.39 2.90
CA THR A 73 -7.87 -14.45 4.26
C THR A 73 -8.56 -15.52 5.11
N THR A 74 -8.02 -15.80 6.29
CA THR A 74 -8.70 -16.66 7.27
C THR A 74 -9.96 -16.01 7.86
N ASP A 75 -10.13 -14.69 7.72
CA ASP A 75 -11.41 -14.01 7.96
C ASP A 75 -12.23 -14.07 6.66
N PRO A 76 -13.36 -14.82 6.63
CA PRO A 76 -14.14 -14.99 5.41
C PRO A 76 -14.81 -13.70 4.92
N GLU A 77 -14.89 -12.65 5.74
CA GLU A 77 -15.37 -11.33 5.31
C GLU A 77 -14.29 -10.51 4.59
N VAL A 78 -13.00 -10.89 4.67
CA VAL A 78 -11.88 -10.07 4.21
C VAL A 78 -11.13 -10.72 3.04
N ILE A 79 -10.92 -9.93 1.99
CA ILE A 79 -10.01 -10.24 0.89
C ILE A 79 -9.02 -9.09 0.68
N ILE A 80 -7.87 -9.41 0.09
CA ILE A 80 -6.92 -8.42 -0.42
C ILE A 80 -6.73 -8.67 -1.92
N ALA A 81 -7.00 -7.66 -2.73
CA ALA A 81 -6.87 -7.72 -4.19
C ALA A 81 -5.66 -6.92 -4.65
N GLU A 82 -4.71 -7.56 -5.33
CA GLU A 82 -3.63 -6.91 -6.07
C GLU A 82 -4.02 -6.85 -7.56
N TYR A 83 -3.89 -5.69 -8.21
CA TYR A 83 -4.26 -5.54 -9.62
C TYR A 83 -3.62 -4.30 -10.24
N ARG A 84 -3.64 -4.25 -11.58
CA ARG A 84 -3.25 -3.07 -12.35
C ARG A 84 -4.43 -2.41 -13.01
N ASN A 85 -4.37 -1.09 -13.13
CA ASN A 85 -5.25 -0.33 -14.02
C ASN A 85 -4.38 0.30 -15.11
N VAL A 86 -4.66 -0.08 -16.36
CA VAL A 86 -3.96 0.44 -17.55
C VAL A 86 -4.94 1.29 -18.33
N GLY A 87 -4.56 2.51 -18.67
CA GLY A 87 -5.51 3.45 -19.24
C GLY A 87 -4.91 4.75 -19.72
N GLU A 88 -5.78 5.75 -19.88
CA GLU A 88 -5.49 7.09 -20.37
C GLU A 88 -6.29 8.10 -19.56
N ALA A 89 -5.63 9.20 -19.16
CA ALA A 89 -6.30 10.36 -18.61
C ALA A 89 -6.86 11.21 -19.75
N LEU A 90 -8.19 11.38 -19.80
CA LEU A 90 -8.87 11.95 -20.98
C LEU A 90 -8.65 13.46 -21.12
N ASP A 91 -8.36 14.16 -20.03
CA ASP A 91 -8.08 15.60 -20.06
C ASP A 91 -6.70 15.93 -20.67
N THR A 92 -5.73 15.02 -20.55
CA THR A 92 -4.33 15.23 -20.94
C THR A 92 -3.89 14.36 -22.13
N GLY A 93 -4.62 13.28 -22.41
CA GLY A 93 -4.28 12.25 -23.39
C GLY A 93 -3.12 11.33 -22.98
N LYS A 94 -2.62 11.44 -21.75
CA LYS A 94 -1.47 10.63 -21.30
C LYS A 94 -1.92 9.25 -20.84
N SER A 95 -1.21 8.22 -21.29
CA SER A 95 -1.39 6.86 -20.79
C SER A 95 -0.82 6.69 -19.38
N PHE A 96 -1.41 5.79 -18.61
CA PHE A 96 -0.89 5.35 -17.33
C PHE A 96 -1.02 3.85 -17.17
N ASP A 97 -0.18 3.33 -16.27
CA ASP A 97 -0.16 1.95 -15.84
C ASP A 97 0.15 1.97 -14.35
N ILE A 98 -0.90 1.73 -13.54
CA ILE A 98 -0.81 1.89 -12.09
C ILE A 98 -1.06 0.56 -11.39
N ALA A 99 -0.19 0.23 -10.43
CA ALA A 99 -0.43 -0.84 -9.49
C ALA A 99 -1.46 -0.39 -8.45
N ASN A 100 -2.21 -1.36 -7.91
CA ASN A 100 -3.19 -1.16 -6.87
C ASN A 100 -3.15 -2.38 -5.94
N ILE A 101 -3.39 -2.13 -4.65
CA ILE A 101 -3.71 -3.18 -3.69
C ILE A 101 -4.83 -2.68 -2.79
N GLN A 102 -5.86 -3.50 -2.64
CA GLN A 102 -7.09 -3.11 -1.96
C GLN A 102 -7.49 -4.17 -0.94
N LEU A 103 -7.64 -3.77 0.32
CA LEU A 103 -8.28 -4.59 1.33
C LEU A 103 -9.78 -4.30 1.33
N LEU A 104 -10.61 -5.34 1.23
CA LEU A 104 -12.07 -5.24 1.29
C LEU A 104 -12.60 -6.13 2.42
N ARG A 105 -13.34 -5.53 3.34
CA ARG A 105 -14.24 -6.25 4.24
C ARG A 105 -15.67 -6.16 3.72
N VAL A 106 -16.28 -7.31 3.46
CA VAL A 106 -17.64 -7.45 2.95
C VAL A 106 -18.49 -8.23 3.94
N ARG A 107 -19.63 -7.65 4.34
CA ARG A 107 -20.62 -8.25 5.23
C ARG A 107 -21.99 -8.16 4.58
N ASP A 108 -22.75 -9.25 4.61
CA ASP A 108 -24.09 -9.34 4.01
C ASP A 108 -24.13 -8.90 2.53
N GLY A 109 -23.04 -9.12 1.79
CA GLY A 109 -22.89 -8.73 0.39
C GLY A 109 -22.59 -7.25 0.15
N LEU A 110 -22.31 -6.47 1.20
CA LEU A 110 -21.98 -5.04 1.12
C LEU A 110 -20.57 -4.77 1.68
N ILE A 111 -19.86 -3.82 1.08
CA ILE A 111 -18.56 -3.33 1.54
C ILE A 111 -18.79 -2.55 2.84
N ALA A 112 -18.32 -3.09 3.95
CA ALA A 112 -18.35 -2.42 5.26
C ALA A 112 -17.09 -1.55 5.46
N HIS A 113 -15.96 -1.98 4.92
CA HIS A 113 -14.69 -1.25 5.02
C HIS A 113 -13.81 -1.56 3.82
N SER A 114 -13.18 -0.52 3.25
CA SER A 114 -12.07 -0.69 2.32
C SER A 114 -10.88 0.18 2.69
N ARG A 115 -9.68 -0.36 2.43
CA ARG A 115 -8.42 0.38 2.51
C ARG A 115 -7.76 0.26 1.14
N ASP A 116 -7.64 1.39 0.47
CA ASP A 116 -7.27 1.43 -0.94
C ASP A 116 -5.88 2.09 -1.10
N TYR A 117 -4.94 1.33 -1.67
CA TYR A 117 -3.59 1.77 -1.96
C TYR A 117 -3.42 1.83 -3.47
N HIS A 118 -2.95 2.98 -3.96
CA HIS A 118 -2.81 3.26 -5.39
C HIS A 118 -1.44 3.86 -5.66
N ASP A 119 -0.93 3.65 -6.87
CA ASP A 119 0.18 4.45 -7.39
C ASP A 119 -0.29 5.88 -7.69
N TYR A 120 -0.36 6.69 -6.63
CA TYR A 120 -0.77 8.09 -6.71
C TYR A 120 0.18 8.91 -7.58
N LEU A 121 1.47 8.57 -7.62
CA LEU A 121 2.47 9.30 -8.39
C LEU A 121 2.20 9.20 -9.89
N ARG A 122 2.13 7.98 -10.43
CA ARG A 122 1.87 7.75 -11.86
C ARG A 122 0.48 8.24 -12.28
N LEU A 123 -0.54 8.01 -11.46
CA LEU A 123 -1.89 8.51 -11.75
C LEU A 123 -1.94 10.03 -11.81
N THR A 124 -1.26 10.71 -10.89
CA THR A 124 -1.22 12.17 -10.83
C THR A 124 -0.39 12.77 -11.96
N ALA A 125 0.74 12.16 -12.30
CA ALA A 125 1.58 12.57 -13.45
C ALA A 125 0.83 12.50 -14.78
N ALA A 126 0.06 11.42 -15.00
CA ALA A 126 -0.79 11.29 -16.18
C ALA A 126 -1.88 12.37 -16.25
N ARG A 127 -2.26 12.97 -15.12
CA ARG A 127 -3.29 14.02 -15.04
C ARG A 127 -2.72 15.44 -14.90
N ASP A 128 -1.42 15.63 -15.14
CA ASP A 128 -0.73 16.92 -15.00
C ASP A 128 -0.87 17.56 -13.59
N GLY A 129 -1.05 16.74 -12.56
CA GLY A 129 -1.34 17.20 -11.20
C GLY A 129 -0.15 17.25 -10.23
N LEU A 130 1.09 17.07 -10.71
CA LEU A 130 2.25 16.94 -9.81
C LEU A 130 2.56 18.21 -9.02
N GLU A 131 2.28 19.39 -9.59
CA GLU A 131 2.45 20.66 -8.87
C GLU A 131 1.47 20.77 -7.68
N ASP A 132 0.22 20.37 -7.86
CA ASP A 132 -0.78 20.37 -6.79
C ASP A 132 -0.49 19.29 -5.75
N LEU A 133 0.05 18.14 -6.19
CA LEU A 133 0.53 17.11 -5.29
C LEU A 133 1.69 17.63 -4.42
N GLU A 134 2.68 18.33 -4.99
CA GLU A 134 3.77 18.96 -4.23
C GLU A 134 3.21 19.89 -3.14
N LYS A 135 2.32 20.82 -3.52
CA LYS A 135 1.66 21.75 -2.58
C LYS A 135 0.87 21.04 -1.48
N SER A 136 0.26 19.91 -1.80
CA SER A 136 -0.46 19.13 -0.79
C SER A 136 0.48 18.66 0.33
N TYR A 137 1.73 18.28 0.02
CA TYR A 137 2.70 17.86 1.04
C TYR A 137 3.21 19.00 1.93
N GLU A 138 3.10 20.26 1.49
CA GLU A 138 3.45 21.43 2.30
C GLU A 138 2.40 21.72 3.38
N THR A 139 1.13 21.40 3.11
CA THR A 139 -0.02 21.81 3.94
C THR A 139 -0.78 20.64 4.56
N ALA A 140 -0.51 19.40 4.14
CA ALA A 140 -1.21 18.21 4.60
C ALA A 140 -1.03 18.00 6.11
N GLU A 141 -2.16 17.89 6.80
CA GLU A 141 -2.20 17.30 8.12
C GLU A 141 -1.72 15.83 8.03
N ARG A 142 -0.84 15.47 8.97
CA ARG A 142 -0.34 14.12 9.13
C ARG A 142 -0.63 13.69 10.55
N GLU A 143 -1.26 12.54 10.70
CA GLU A 143 -1.47 11.97 12.02
C GLU A 143 -0.13 11.45 12.57
N ILE A 144 0.48 12.24 13.46
CA ILE A 144 1.69 11.90 14.20
C ILE A 144 1.31 11.86 15.68
N THR A 145 0.91 10.68 16.15
CA THR A 145 0.58 10.43 17.56
C THR A 145 1.59 9.47 18.18
N PRO A 146 1.77 9.46 19.51
CA PRO A 146 2.74 8.56 20.15
C PRO A 146 2.48 7.11 19.78
N VAL A 147 3.49 6.41 19.27
CA VAL A 147 3.37 5.00 18.90
C VAL A 147 3.32 4.16 20.18
N PRO A 148 2.35 3.24 20.32
CA PRO A 148 2.29 2.32 21.45
C PRO A 148 3.55 1.44 21.55
N PRO A 149 3.89 0.92 22.74
CA PRO A 149 4.99 -0.03 22.88
C PRO A 149 4.80 -1.25 21.98
N ARG A 150 5.91 -1.74 21.40
CA ARG A 150 5.93 -2.96 20.59
C ARG A 150 5.33 -4.14 21.38
N PRO A 151 4.30 -4.83 20.86
CA PRO A 151 3.80 -6.03 21.50
C PRO A 151 4.83 -7.16 21.42
N VAL A 152 4.85 -8.04 22.42
CA VAL A 152 5.68 -9.25 22.36
C VAL A 152 5.08 -10.21 21.34
N SER A 153 5.87 -10.56 20.31
CA SER A 153 5.45 -11.57 19.33
C SER A 153 5.25 -12.93 20.01
N THR A 154 4.20 -13.62 19.60
CA THR A 154 3.90 -15.01 20.01
C THR A 154 4.01 -15.99 18.83
N ALA A 155 4.36 -15.51 17.64
CA ALA A 155 4.47 -16.32 16.43
C ALA A 155 5.76 -17.15 16.43
N ASP A 156 5.73 -18.32 15.78
CA ASP A 156 6.97 -19.03 15.44
C ASP A 156 7.84 -18.12 14.56
N PRO A 157 9.11 -17.82 14.93
CA PRO A 157 10.01 -16.96 14.15
C PRO A 157 10.25 -17.40 12.69
N LYS A 158 9.93 -18.65 12.34
CA LYS A 158 10.00 -19.20 10.98
C LYS A 158 8.64 -19.28 10.27
N SER A 159 7.54 -19.01 10.96
CA SER A 159 6.23 -18.87 10.30
C SER A 159 6.19 -17.60 9.43
N PRO A 160 5.30 -17.51 8.43
CA PRO A 160 5.12 -16.29 7.65
C PRO A 160 4.91 -15.05 8.53
N ARG A 161 4.00 -15.10 9.51
CA ARG A 161 3.81 -14.03 10.51
C ARG A 161 5.09 -13.66 11.24
N GLY A 162 5.79 -14.63 11.80
CA GLY A 162 7.02 -14.37 12.56
C GLY A 162 8.13 -13.77 11.70
N VAL A 163 8.24 -14.19 10.43
CA VAL A 163 9.16 -13.60 9.46
C VAL A 163 8.77 -12.16 9.11
N PHE A 164 7.47 -11.89 8.90
CA PHE A 164 6.97 -10.54 8.65
C PHE A 164 7.28 -9.59 9.81
N GLU A 165 6.96 -10.00 11.04
CA GLU A 165 7.23 -9.21 12.26
C GLU A 165 8.73 -8.94 12.44
N ARG A 166 9.58 -9.94 12.18
CA ARG A 166 11.04 -9.78 12.22
C ARG A 166 11.56 -8.81 11.16
N LEU A 167 10.98 -8.81 9.96
CA LEU A 167 11.33 -7.86 8.92
C LEU A 167 11.00 -6.43 9.35
N VAL A 168 9.74 -6.16 9.71
CA VAL A 168 9.30 -4.78 9.99
C VAL A 168 9.92 -4.22 11.25
N HIS A 169 10.08 -5.04 12.29
CA HIS A 169 10.75 -4.61 13.50
C HIS A 169 12.27 -4.56 13.35
N GLY A 170 12.87 -5.37 12.48
CA GLY A 170 14.29 -5.27 12.15
C GLY A 170 14.63 -3.95 11.46
N VAL A 171 13.76 -3.48 10.56
CA VAL A 171 13.86 -2.14 9.95
C VAL A 171 13.75 -1.05 11.01
N ALA A 172 12.72 -1.11 11.88
CA ALA A 172 12.54 -0.13 12.96
C ALA A 172 13.71 -0.13 13.98
N ASP A 173 14.31 -1.28 14.25
CA ASP A 173 15.47 -1.43 15.13
C ASP A 173 16.79 -1.00 14.47
N GLY A 174 16.78 -0.63 13.18
CA GLY A 174 17.99 -0.27 12.43
C GLY A 174 18.96 -1.43 12.19
N LYS A 175 18.47 -2.68 12.16
CA LYS A 175 19.28 -3.90 11.96
C LYS A 175 19.62 -4.15 10.49
N TRP A 176 20.00 -3.11 9.75
CA TRP A 176 20.14 -3.10 8.28
C TRP A 176 21.01 -4.25 7.74
N GLY A 177 22.14 -4.55 8.40
CA GLY A 177 23.05 -5.62 8.01
C GLY A 177 22.51 -7.04 8.20
N GLU A 178 21.46 -7.22 9.00
CA GLU A 178 20.85 -8.53 9.29
C GLU A 178 19.62 -8.83 8.41
N LEU A 179 19.00 -7.79 7.84
CA LEU A 179 17.72 -7.91 7.15
C LEU A 179 17.78 -8.81 5.89
N SER A 180 18.86 -8.75 5.12
CA SER A 180 19.02 -9.60 3.93
C SER A 180 19.05 -11.10 4.26
N ALA A 181 19.39 -11.48 5.50
CA ALA A 181 19.38 -12.87 5.95
C ALA A 181 17.95 -13.44 6.12
N LEU A 182 16.92 -12.59 6.18
CA LEU A 182 15.51 -13.00 6.20
C LEU A 182 15.03 -13.55 4.85
N TYR A 183 15.76 -13.27 3.77
CA TYR A 183 15.39 -13.65 2.42
C TYR A 183 16.11 -14.92 1.98
N ALA A 184 15.53 -15.67 1.05
CA ALA A 184 16.18 -16.80 0.40
C ALA A 184 17.35 -16.32 -0.48
N GLY A 185 18.28 -17.23 -0.80
CA GLY A 185 19.43 -16.90 -1.67
C GLY A 185 19.00 -16.42 -3.06
N LYS A 186 17.90 -16.99 -3.58
CA LYS A 186 17.14 -16.49 -4.73
C LYS A 186 15.79 -16.00 -4.22
N THR A 187 15.47 -14.74 -4.50
CA THR A 187 14.23 -14.08 -4.08
C THR A 187 13.65 -13.29 -5.26
N HIS A 188 12.49 -12.67 -5.06
CA HIS A 188 11.90 -11.74 -6.01
C HIS A 188 11.19 -10.62 -5.26
N VAL A 189 11.89 -9.49 -5.06
CA VAL A 189 11.34 -8.33 -4.34
C VAL A 189 11.07 -7.20 -5.33
N THR A 190 9.89 -6.60 -5.25
CA THR A 190 9.47 -5.50 -6.10
C THR A 190 8.85 -4.37 -5.30
N HIS A 191 8.95 -3.15 -5.83
CA HIS A 191 8.39 -1.93 -5.24
C HIS A 191 7.40 -1.32 -6.23
N PRO A 192 6.13 -1.77 -6.23
CA PRO A 192 5.17 -1.42 -7.29
C PRO A 192 4.93 0.10 -7.43
N PHE A 193 5.04 0.84 -6.33
CA PHE A 193 4.84 2.29 -6.28
C PHE A 193 6.12 3.12 -6.46
N LEU A 194 7.28 2.49 -6.74
CA LEU A 194 8.53 3.20 -6.99
C LEU A 194 8.90 3.12 -8.48
N PRO A 195 8.76 4.22 -9.24
CA PRO A 195 9.18 4.27 -10.63
C PRO A 195 10.66 3.92 -10.82
N GLY A 196 10.96 3.11 -11.83
CA GLY A 196 12.33 2.69 -12.16
C GLY A 196 12.98 1.73 -11.16
N ALA A 197 12.27 1.30 -10.10
CA ALA A 197 12.78 0.31 -9.17
C ALA A 197 13.11 -1.00 -9.89
N LYS A 198 14.33 -1.49 -9.68
CA LYS A 198 14.73 -2.81 -10.15
C LYS A 198 14.14 -3.87 -9.21
N THR A 199 13.79 -5.01 -9.78
CA THR A 199 13.56 -6.23 -9.00
C THR A 199 14.85 -6.62 -8.28
N LEU A 200 14.75 -6.94 -6.98
CA LEU A 200 15.87 -7.48 -6.21
C LEU A 200 15.74 -9.00 -6.20
N GLU A 201 16.76 -9.70 -6.71
CA GLU A 201 16.69 -11.15 -6.97
C GLU A 201 17.59 -11.97 -6.04
N THR A 202 18.49 -11.29 -5.33
CA THR A 202 19.48 -11.92 -4.47
C THR A 202 19.61 -11.22 -3.11
N ARG A 203 20.25 -11.90 -2.16
CA ARG A 203 20.61 -11.28 -0.87
C ARG A 203 21.59 -10.11 -1.01
N GLU A 204 22.42 -10.10 -2.06
CA GLU A 204 23.33 -9.00 -2.33
C GLU A 204 22.55 -7.76 -2.76
N ASP A 205 21.59 -7.91 -3.68
CA ASP A 205 20.70 -6.81 -4.09
C ASP A 205 19.97 -6.22 -2.87
N LEU A 206 19.51 -7.07 -1.97
CA LEU A 206 18.85 -6.65 -0.72
C LEU A 206 19.82 -5.99 0.26
N HIS A 207 21.05 -6.49 0.38
CA HIS A 207 22.06 -5.87 1.22
C HIS A 207 22.36 -4.44 0.74
N GLU A 208 22.55 -4.24 -0.57
CA GLU A 208 22.69 -2.90 -1.16
C GLU A 208 21.45 -2.04 -0.96
N HIS A 209 20.25 -2.60 -1.14
CA HIS A 209 18.99 -1.89 -0.91
C HIS A 209 18.87 -1.37 0.53
N PHE A 210 19.21 -2.18 1.54
CA PHE A 210 19.08 -1.78 2.95
C PHE A 210 20.13 -0.76 3.40
N LYS A 211 21.23 -0.55 2.66
CA LYS A 211 22.19 0.54 2.97
C LYS A 211 21.54 1.92 2.95
N PHE A 212 20.44 2.10 2.22
CA PHE A 212 19.66 3.33 2.25
C PHE A 212 19.31 3.75 3.68
N GLY A 213 18.86 2.82 4.53
CA GLY A 213 18.44 3.13 5.90
C GLY A 213 19.57 3.67 6.77
N GLU A 214 20.76 3.08 6.65
CA GLU A 214 21.97 3.53 7.35
C GLU A 214 22.46 4.90 6.84
N GLN A 215 22.51 5.06 5.52
CA GLN A 215 23.01 6.29 4.87
C GLN A 215 22.14 7.52 5.13
N HIS A 216 20.85 7.32 5.39
CA HIS A 216 19.89 8.41 5.62
C HIS A 216 19.50 8.53 7.10
N GLU A 217 20.23 7.88 8.02
CA GLU A 217 20.00 7.93 9.47
C GLU A 217 18.53 7.70 9.85
N VAL A 218 17.88 6.74 9.20
CA VAL A 218 16.45 6.44 9.39
C VAL A 218 16.21 5.90 10.80
N ARG A 219 15.24 6.48 11.51
CA ARG A 219 14.76 5.99 12.80
C ARG A 219 13.26 5.84 12.76
N PHE A 220 12.78 4.61 12.87
CA PHE A 220 11.35 4.32 12.79
C PHE A 220 10.84 3.56 14.01
N GLN A 221 9.55 3.69 14.24
CA GLN A 221 8.74 2.82 15.06
C GLN A 221 7.64 2.22 14.18
N VAL A 222 7.33 0.94 14.38
CA VAL A 222 6.20 0.29 13.72
C VAL A 222 4.93 0.67 14.47
N ARG A 223 3.95 1.17 13.73
CA ARG A 223 2.65 1.62 14.22
C ARG A 223 1.54 0.87 13.49
N ASP A 224 0.44 0.61 14.20
CA ASP A 224 -0.81 0.06 13.66
C ASP A 224 -0.63 -1.19 12.78
N LEU A 225 0.30 -2.08 13.16
CA LEU A 225 0.58 -3.32 12.44
C LEU A 225 -0.59 -4.29 12.54
N VAL A 226 -1.20 -4.57 11.39
CA VAL A 226 -2.20 -5.62 11.20
C VAL A 226 -1.64 -6.65 10.23
N ILE A 227 -1.72 -7.93 10.61
CA ILE A 227 -1.25 -9.05 9.78
C ILE A 227 -2.44 -9.94 9.44
N HIS A 228 -2.67 -10.12 8.14
CA HIS A 228 -3.67 -11.00 7.56
C HIS A 228 -3.02 -12.33 7.19
N GLU A 229 -3.43 -13.40 7.86
CA GLU A 229 -3.15 -14.76 7.42
C GLU A 229 -3.98 -15.05 6.17
N THR A 230 -3.34 -15.56 5.12
CA THR A 230 -4.05 -15.90 3.89
C THR A 230 -4.41 -17.39 3.86
N LEU A 231 -5.27 -17.77 2.91
CA LEU A 231 -5.60 -19.18 2.67
C LEU A 231 -4.43 -19.96 2.02
N ASP A 232 -3.46 -19.26 1.43
CA ASP A 232 -2.17 -19.85 1.05
C ASP A 232 -1.23 -19.79 2.27
N PRO A 233 -0.86 -20.92 2.89
CA PRO A 233 -0.08 -20.92 4.12
C PRO A 233 1.35 -20.38 3.94
N GLU A 234 1.83 -20.17 2.72
CA GLU A 234 3.10 -19.51 2.45
C GLU A 234 2.97 -17.99 2.33
N VAL A 235 1.76 -17.45 2.16
CA VAL A 235 1.54 -16.01 1.91
C VAL A 235 0.98 -15.33 3.16
N VAL A 236 1.62 -14.23 3.53
CA VAL A 236 1.20 -13.34 4.62
C VAL A 236 1.17 -11.91 4.10
N ILE A 237 0.14 -11.16 4.49
CA ILE A 237 -0.02 -9.76 4.10
C ILE A 237 -0.09 -8.94 5.37
N GLY A 238 0.69 -7.86 5.44
CA GLY A 238 0.62 -6.95 6.57
C GLY A 238 0.49 -5.50 6.13
N GLU A 239 -0.44 -4.79 6.74
CA GLU A 239 -0.57 -3.34 6.63
C GLU A 239 -0.10 -2.69 7.93
N PHE A 240 0.67 -1.61 7.82
CA PHE A 240 1.28 -0.94 8.96
C PHE A 240 1.85 0.41 8.56
N ASP A 241 2.14 1.23 9.56
CA ASP A 241 2.87 2.48 9.37
C ASP A 241 4.29 2.37 9.96
N TYR A 242 5.26 2.99 9.30
CA TYR A 242 6.45 3.45 10.00
C TYR A 242 6.24 4.91 10.39
N GLN A 243 6.54 5.26 11.64
CA GLN A 243 6.59 6.64 12.10
C GLN A 243 7.98 6.97 12.63
N GLY A 244 8.54 8.10 12.21
CA GLY A 244 9.82 8.56 12.71
C GLY A 244 10.52 9.56 11.79
N THR A 245 11.85 9.53 11.74
CA THR A 245 12.66 10.55 11.06
C THR A 245 13.70 9.94 10.10
N ALA A 246 14.21 10.75 9.18
CA ALA A 246 15.33 10.42 8.31
C ALA A 246 16.30 11.61 8.29
N GLY A 247 17.49 11.44 8.88
CA GLY A 247 18.46 12.52 9.08
C GLY A 247 17.85 13.68 9.86
N GLY A 248 17.88 14.88 9.28
CA GLY A 248 17.32 16.11 9.85
C GLY A 248 15.84 16.38 9.53
N SER A 249 15.11 15.41 8.95
CA SER A 249 13.69 15.62 8.62
C SER A 249 12.84 15.87 9.87
N PRO A 250 11.71 16.59 9.76
CA PRO A 250 10.62 16.47 10.71
C PRO A 250 10.16 15.00 10.83
N GLU A 251 9.46 14.69 11.92
CA GLU A 251 8.80 13.39 12.06
C GLU A 251 7.74 13.23 10.98
N PHE A 252 7.72 12.06 10.34
CA PHE A 252 6.78 11.71 9.29
C PHE A 252 6.32 10.25 9.43
N ARG A 253 5.30 9.93 8.66
CA ARG A 253 4.68 8.61 8.60
C ARG A 253 4.80 8.05 7.19
N VAL A 254 5.03 6.74 7.10
CA VAL A 254 5.06 5.97 5.84
C VAL A 254 4.05 4.84 5.98
N SER A 255 2.94 4.91 5.25
CA SER A 255 1.92 3.87 5.22
C SER A 255 2.32 2.76 4.25
N ASN A 256 2.27 1.51 4.69
CA ASN A 256 2.73 0.35 3.94
C ASN A 256 1.67 -0.75 3.92
N ILE A 257 1.67 -1.53 2.84
CA ILE A 257 1.08 -2.86 2.82
C ILE A 257 2.00 -3.79 2.03
N PHE A 258 2.50 -4.85 2.66
CA PHE A 258 3.45 -5.77 2.05
C PHE A 258 2.81 -7.14 1.88
N VAL A 259 3.07 -7.77 0.74
CA VAL A 259 2.71 -9.16 0.47
C VAL A 259 3.98 -9.98 0.44
N LEU A 260 4.14 -10.88 1.41
CA LEU A 260 5.30 -11.76 1.50
C LEU A 260 4.90 -13.19 1.19
N ARG A 261 5.72 -13.87 0.39
CA ARG A 261 5.74 -15.34 0.35
C ARG A 261 6.94 -15.85 1.13
N VAL A 262 6.69 -16.74 2.08
CA VAL A 262 7.67 -17.30 3.00
C VAL A 262 7.72 -18.82 2.85
N ARG A 263 8.93 -19.36 2.64
CA ARG A 263 9.21 -20.80 2.57
C ARG A 263 10.38 -21.13 3.47
N ASP A 264 10.24 -22.17 4.29
CA ASP A 264 11.29 -22.61 5.23
C ASP A 264 11.83 -21.49 6.15
N GLY A 265 10.97 -20.52 6.50
CA GLY A 265 11.33 -19.36 7.31
C GLY A 265 12.13 -18.28 6.59
N LEU A 266 12.14 -18.29 5.25
CA LEU A 266 12.81 -17.30 4.40
C LEU A 266 11.83 -16.68 3.41
N ILE A 267 11.95 -15.38 3.19
CA ILE A 267 11.18 -14.65 2.19
C ILE A 267 11.70 -15.03 0.79
N VAL A 268 10.84 -15.60 -0.04
CA VAL A 268 11.15 -15.95 -1.44
C VAL A 268 10.57 -14.96 -2.44
N GLU A 269 9.58 -14.18 -2.02
CA GLU A 269 8.92 -13.16 -2.84
C GLU A 269 8.36 -12.05 -1.93
N SER A 270 8.46 -10.80 -2.38
CA SER A 270 7.96 -9.62 -1.66
C SER A 270 7.43 -8.59 -2.65
N ARG A 271 6.23 -8.06 -2.39
CA ARG A 271 5.70 -6.87 -3.06
C ARG A 271 5.46 -5.80 -2.02
N ASP A 272 6.23 -4.72 -2.14
CA ASP A 272 6.33 -3.70 -1.10
C ASP A 272 5.63 -2.42 -1.58
N TYR A 273 4.34 -2.26 -1.23
CA TYR A 273 3.55 -1.09 -1.58
C TYR A 273 3.76 0.04 -0.56
N ALA A 274 4.99 0.53 -0.49
CA ALA A 274 5.40 1.58 0.44
C ALA A 274 5.05 2.99 -0.07
N ASP A 275 4.81 3.91 0.86
CA ASP A 275 4.55 5.33 0.55
C ASP A 275 5.85 6.08 0.22
N HIS A 276 6.33 5.91 -1.00
CA HIS A 276 7.55 6.58 -1.48
C HIS A 276 7.37 8.10 -1.61
N LEU A 277 6.13 8.59 -1.79
CA LEU A 277 5.85 10.02 -1.80
C LEU A 277 6.08 10.64 -0.42
N ALA A 278 5.63 9.99 0.66
CA ALA A 278 5.87 10.45 2.02
C ALA A 278 7.37 10.52 2.35
N VAL A 279 8.14 9.51 1.98
CA VAL A 279 9.61 9.51 2.17
C VAL A 279 10.27 10.63 1.36
N ALA A 280 9.90 10.79 0.09
CA ALA A 280 10.44 11.83 -0.77
C ALA A 280 10.08 13.24 -0.25
N ALA A 281 8.85 13.44 0.24
CA ALA A 281 8.42 14.70 0.85
C ALA A 281 9.22 15.02 2.11
N ALA A 282 9.34 14.07 3.04
CA ALA A 282 10.05 14.27 4.29
C ALA A 282 11.55 14.54 4.09
N THR A 283 12.15 14.01 3.03
CA THR A 283 13.58 14.16 2.70
C THR A 283 13.86 15.24 1.65
N GLY A 284 12.86 16.02 1.23
CA GLY A 284 13.04 17.11 0.26
C GLY A 284 13.35 16.66 -1.17
N ARG A 285 12.98 15.43 -1.54
CA ARG A 285 13.29 14.76 -2.81
C ARG A 285 12.08 14.52 -3.72
N LEU A 286 10.94 15.17 -3.46
CA LEU A 286 9.74 15.01 -4.32
C LEU A 286 10.05 15.28 -5.80
N LYS A 287 10.80 16.34 -6.11
CA LYS A 287 11.15 16.68 -7.50
C LYS A 287 12.02 15.63 -8.18
N GLU A 288 12.91 14.98 -7.44
CA GLU A 288 13.72 13.87 -7.95
C GLU A 288 12.84 12.67 -8.28
N LEU A 289 11.89 12.34 -7.39
CA LEU A 289 10.93 11.26 -7.61
C LEU A 289 9.98 11.56 -8.79
N PHE A 290 9.52 12.81 -8.92
CA PHE A 290 8.65 13.25 -10.01
C PHE A 290 9.33 13.18 -11.37
N ALA A 291 10.63 13.41 -11.44
CA ALA A 291 11.39 13.32 -12.69
C ALA A 291 11.48 11.90 -13.27
N LEU A 292 11.00 10.88 -12.54
CA LEU A 292 10.97 9.49 -12.98
C LEU A 292 9.67 9.09 -13.71
N VAL A 293 8.67 9.98 -13.80
CA VAL A 293 7.35 9.72 -14.39
C VAL A 293 6.94 10.74 -15.45
#